data_AF-A0A957FID9-F1
#
_entry.id   AF-A0A957FID9-F1
#
_cell.length_a   1.000
_cell.length_b   1.000
_cell.length_c   1.000
_cell.angle_alpha   90.00
_cell.angle_beta   90.00
_cell.angle_gamma   90.00
#
_symmetry.space_group_name_H-M   'P 1'
#
loop_
_entity.id
_entity.type
_entity.pdbx_description
1 polymer ?
#
loop_
_entity_poly.entity_id
_entity_poly.type
_entity_poly.pdbx_seq_one_letter_code
_entity_poly.pdbx_strand_id
1 'polypeptide(L)'
;MLSKRRLWIVFIVFLLVMLLAACRRDANADKTLYVAPTTIPCEGNGPQLCYLVSEDLNAEWTLLYDGIVNFAYEPGFFYQLLVTETAVDDPPADASSIQLTLKEVVLVEAATIKTVLIAPERMPCETTESGECYAYKEGGLGEWLPYSGEIQGLNYET
;
A
#
# COMPACT_ATOMS: atom_id res chain seq x y z
N MET A 1 23.99 47.54 26.59
CA MET A 1 22.97 47.74 25.51
C MET A 1 23.24 46.95 24.22
N LEU A 2 24.47 46.48 23.96
CA LEU A 2 24.79 45.66 22.77
C LEU A 2 24.32 44.18 22.84
N SER A 3 24.12 43.60 24.04
CA SER A 3 23.68 42.20 24.17
C SER A 3 22.21 41.96 23.78
N LYS A 4 21.30 42.89 24.09
CA LYS A 4 19.88 42.80 23.73
C LYS A 4 19.65 42.88 22.22
N ARG A 5 20.45 43.69 21.51
CA ARG A 5 20.42 43.79 20.04
C ARG A 5 20.97 42.53 19.36
N ARG A 6 22.03 41.93 19.90
CA ARG A 6 22.55 40.63 19.41
C ARG A 6 21.59 39.48 19.68
N LEU A 7 20.94 39.47 20.85
CA LEU A 7 19.93 38.46 21.20
C LEU A 7 18.68 38.58 20.31
N TRP A 8 18.26 39.81 19.97
CA TRP A 8 17.13 40.07 19.09
C TRP A 8 17.43 39.70 17.63
N ILE A 9 18.65 39.93 17.14
CA ILE A 9 19.09 39.48 15.81
C ILE A 9 19.14 37.96 15.74
N VAL A 10 19.68 37.28 16.76
CA VAL A 10 19.68 35.80 16.81
C VAL A 10 18.25 35.25 16.86
N PHE A 11 17.35 35.89 17.61
CA PHE A 11 15.93 35.51 17.64
C PHE A 11 15.25 35.70 16.28
N ILE A 12 15.48 36.83 15.60
CA ILE A 12 14.96 37.08 14.25
C ILE A 12 15.52 36.08 13.25
N VAL A 13 16.84 35.81 13.27
CA VAL A 13 17.46 34.83 12.38
C VAL A 13 16.91 33.42 12.65
N PHE A 14 16.73 33.03 13.92
CA PHE A 14 16.13 31.74 14.28
C PHE A 14 14.67 31.63 13.81
N LEU A 15 13.88 32.70 13.94
CA LEU A 15 12.49 32.76 13.47
C LEU A 15 12.41 32.72 11.93
N LEU A 16 13.37 33.35 11.25
CA LEU A 16 13.50 33.37 9.79
C LEU A 16 13.99 32.02 9.22
N VAL A 17 14.82 31.29 9.98
CA VAL A 17 15.23 29.90 9.65
C VAL A 17 14.07 28.92 9.84
N MET A 18 13.27 29.08 10.91
CA MET A 18 12.04 28.28 11.13
C MET A 18 11.01 28.46 10.00
N LEU A 19 10.89 29.66 9.42
CA LEU A 19 10.00 29.95 8.29
C LEU A 19 10.41 29.26 6.98
N LEU A 20 11.69 28.91 6.81
CA LEU A 20 12.21 28.27 5.59
C LEU A 20 12.09 26.74 5.59
N ALA A 21 11.74 26.12 6.73
CA ALA A 21 11.59 24.68 6.88
C ALA A 21 10.17 24.15 6.55
N ALA A 22 9.27 25.00 6.05
CA ALA A 22 7.98 24.55 5.54
C ALA A 22 8.16 23.90 4.16
N CYS A 23 8.54 22.61 4.13
CA CYS A 23 8.46 21.81 2.92
C CYS A 23 6.99 21.74 2.48
N ARG A 24 6.63 22.48 1.42
CA ARG A 24 5.42 22.19 0.66
C ARG A 24 5.69 20.90 -0.12
N ARG A 25 4.94 19.84 0.18
CA ARG A 25 4.72 18.76 -0.80
C ARG A 25 3.80 19.34 -1.87
N ASP A 26 4.22 19.31 -3.12
CA ASP A 26 3.39 19.78 -4.23
C ASP A 26 2.23 18.80 -4.42
N ALA A 27 1.04 19.23 -4.00
CA ALA A 27 -0.18 18.45 -4.05
C ALA A 27 -0.80 18.41 -5.45
N ASN A 28 0.02 18.25 -6.49
CA ASN A 28 -0.36 18.11 -7.90
C ASN A 28 0.76 17.36 -8.63
N ALA A 29 1.13 16.20 -8.09
CA ALA A 29 2.19 15.38 -8.64
C ALA A 29 1.60 14.13 -9.31
N ASP A 30 2.06 13.85 -10.52
CA ASP A 30 1.80 12.57 -11.16
C ASP A 30 2.72 11.50 -10.56
N LYS A 31 2.18 10.33 -10.28
CA LYS A 31 2.95 9.18 -9.80
C LYS A 31 2.45 7.87 -10.42
N THR A 32 3.34 6.89 -10.47
CA THR A 32 2.97 5.52 -10.82
C THR A 32 2.38 4.84 -9.59
N LEU A 33 1.24 4.18 -9.76
CA LEU A 33 0.59 3.41 -8.72
C LEU A 33 0.25 2.02 -9.26
N TYR A 34 0.71 0.99 -8.58
CA TYR A 34 0.37 -0.40 -8.86
C TYR A 34 -0.87 -0.78 -8.04
N VAL A 35 -1.83 -1.46 -8.67
CA VAL A 35 -3.06 -1.94 -8.01
C VAL A 35 -3.16 -3.45 -8.15
N ALA A 36 -3.35 -4.14 -7.03
CA ALA A 36 -3.38 -5.58 -6.99
C ALA A 36 -4.67 -6.18 -7.62
N PRO A 37 -4.63 -7.44 -8.06
CA PRO A 37 -5.78 -8.13 -8.65
C PRO A 37 -6.92 -8.47 -7.70
N THR A 38 -6.73 -8.24 -6.41
CA THR A 38 -7.71 -8.52 -5.36
C THR A 38 -7.85 -7.34 -4.41
N THR A 39 -9.07 -7.14 -3.91
CA THR A 39 -9.37 -6.19 -2.83
C THR A 39 -9.47 -6.91 -1.49
N ILE A 40 -9.13 -6.22 -0.41
CA ILE A 40 -9.14 -6.79 0.95
C ILE A 40 -10.27 -6.16 1.78
N PRO A 41 -11.04 -6.94 2.57
CA PRO A 41 -11.96 -6.38 3.55
C PRO A 41 -11.24 -5.43 4.52
N CYS A 42 -11.75 -4.22 4.68
CA CYS A 42 -11.17 -3.18 5.53
C CYS A 42 -12.29 -2.34 6.16
N GLU A 43 -11.92 -1.49 7.12
CA GLU A 43 -12.85 -0.58 7.80
C GLU A 43 -12.36 0.87 7.63
N GLY A 44 -13.19 1.70 6.99
CA GLY A 44 -12.99 3.16 6.92
C GLY A 44 -14.19 3.83 7.58
N ASN A 45 -15.13 4.34 6.78
CA ASN A 45 -16.44 4.80 7.25
C ASN A 45 -17.45 3.65 7.42
N GLY A 46 -16.97 2.50 7.91
CA GLY A 46 -17.68 1.23 7.98
C GLY A 46 -17.02 0.10 7.15
N PRO A 47 -17.57 -1.12 7.21
CA PRO A 47 -17.03 -2.28 6.48
C PRO A 47 -17.09 -2.08 4.96
N GLN A 48 -15.96 -2.25 4.29
CA GLN A 48 -15.84 -2.11 2.84
C GLN A 48 -14.71 -2.99 2.26
N LEU A 49 -14.50 -2.92 0.95
CA LEU A 49 -13.35 -3.53 0.27
C LEU A 49 -12.37 -2.43 -0.15
N CYS A 50 -11.12 -2.53 0.29
CA CYS A 50 -10.05 -1.59 -0.05
C CYS A 50 -9.17 -2.15 -1.17
N TYR A 51 -8.60 -1.24 -1.96
CA TYR A 51 -7.56 -1.61 -2.92
C TYR A 51 -6.25 -1.88 -2.18
N LEU A 52 -5.52 -2.90 -2.62
CA LEU A 52 -4.15 -3.10 -2.22
C LEU A 52 -3.26 -2.43 -3.29
N VAL A 53 -2.48 -1.43 -2.88
CA VAL A 53 -1.71 -0.58 -3.79
C VAL A 53 -0.24 -0.46 -3.37
N SER A 54 0.63 -0.18 -4.32
CA SER A 54 2.03 0.17 -4.04
C SER A 54 2.55 1.18 -5.07
N GLU A 55 3.50 2.01 -4.68
CA GLU A 55 4.24 2.91 -5.59
C GLU A 55 5.50 2.23 -6.16
N ASP A 56 5.98 1.16 -5.53
CA ASP A 56 7.11 0.34 -5.96
C ASP A 56 6.79 -1.14 -5.73
N LEU A 57 6.97 -1.96 -6.76
CA LEU A 57 6.73 -3.41 -6.71
C LEU A 57 7.58 -4.14 -5.66
N ASN A 58 8.70 -3.55 -5.23
CA ASN A 58 9.58 -4.10 -4.20
C ASN A 58 9.29 -3.56 -2.79
N ALA A 59 8.37 -2.60 -2.68
CA ALA A 59 7.95 -2.03 -1.40
C ALA A 59 6.76 -2.79 -0.81
N GLU A 60 6.47 -2.49 0.46
CA GLU A 60 5.28 -3.00 1.11
C GLU A 60 4.02 -2.45 0.45
N TRP A 61 3.05 -3.34 0.25
CA TRP A 61 1.74 -2.98 -0.25
C TRP A 61 0.89 -2.38 0.86
N THR A 62 0.14 -1.34 0.54
CA THR A 62 -0.69 -0.60 1.49
C THR A 62 -2.16 -0.60 1.07
N LEU A 63 -3.05 -0.38 2.03
CA LEU A 63 -4.49 -0.27 1.75
C LEU A 63 -4.83 1.15 1.31
N LEU A 64 -5.50 1.28 0.17
CA LEU A 64 -6.12 2.51 -0.29
C LEU A 64 -7.62 2.45 -0.04
N TYR A 65 -8.07 3.30 0.88
CA TYR A 65 -9.45 3.36 1.35
C TYR A 65 -10.36 4.17 0.42
N ASP A 66 -9.90 5.34 -0.04
CA ASP A 66 -10.72 6.33 -0.76
C ASP A 66 -10.83 6.10 -2.28
N GLY A 67 -10.49 4.91 -2.76
CA GLY A 67 -10.53 4.56 -4.19
C GLY A 67 -9.67 5.48 -5.07
N ILE A 68 -9.91 5.44 -6.39
CA ILE A 68 -9.23 6.28 -7.38
C ILE A 68 -10.29 6.85 -8.32
N VAL A 69 -10.36 8.18 -8.43
CA VAL A 69 -11.35 8.87 -9.27
C VAL A 69 -11.12 8.50 -10.74
N ASN A 70 -12.22 8.22 -11.46
CA ASN A 70 -12.23 7.76 -12.87
C ASN A 70 -11.58 6.39 -13.12
N PHE A 71 -11.26 5.63 -12.08
CA PHE A 71 -10.78 4.26 -12.22
C PHE A 71 -11.91 3.26 -11.96
N ALA A 72 -12.19 2.42 -12.96
CA ALA A 72 -13.12 1.30 -12.83
C ALA A 72 -12.30 0.03 -12.58
N TYR A 73 -12.22 -0.38 -11.33
CA TYR A 73 -11.50 -1.58 -10.95
C TYR A 73 -12.24 -2.84 -11.43
N GLU A 74 -11.53 -3.72 -12.14
CA GLU A 74 -11.99 -5.08 -12.44
C GLU A 74 -11.15 -6.12 -11.66
N PRO A 75 -11.78 -7.01 -10.87
CA PRO A 75 -11.08 -8.08 -10.17
C PRO A 75 -10.33 -9.02 -11.13
N GLY A 76 -9.21 -9.57 -10.67
CA GLY A 76 -8.40 -10.50 -11.46
C GLY A 76 -7.44 -9.82 -12.44
N PHE A 77 -7.27 -8.49 -12.37
CA PHE A 77 -6.27 -7.76 -13.15
C PHE A 77 -5.28 -7.02 -12.26
N PHE A 78 -4.00 -7.12 -12.59
CA PHE A 78 -2.97 -6.26 -12.06
C PHE A 78 -2.90 -4.99 -12.92
N TYR A 79 -2.82 -3.83 -12.28
CA TYR A 79 -2.75 -2.55 -12.98
C TYR A 79 -1.46 -1.80 -12.64
N GLN A 80 -0.87 -1.18 -13.64
CA GLN A 80 0.03 -0.05 -13.46
C GLN A 80 -0.70 1.20 -13.95
N LEU A 81 -0.91 2.15 -13.04
CA LEU A 81 -1.64 3.38 -13.29
C LEU A 81 -0.69 4.57 -13.22
N LEU A 82 -0.92 5.56 -14.06
CA LEU A 82 -0.46 6.92 -13.83
C LEU A 82 -1.61 7.68 -13.17
N VAL A 83 -1.40 8.16 -11.95
CA VAL A 83 -2.39 8.91 -11.18
C VAL A 83 -1.86 10.29 -10.85
N THR A 84 -2.76 11.27 -10.78
CA THR A 84 -2.45 12.60 -10.25
C THR A 84 -2.91 12.65 -8.79
N GLU A 85 -1.99 13.00 -7.89
CA GLU A 85 -2.27 13.22 -6.49
C GLU A 85 -2.63 14.69 -6.22
N THR A 86 -3.80 14.93 -5.65
CA THR A 86 -4.28 16.28 -5.30
C THR A 86 -4.65 16.40 -3.84
N ALA A 87 -4.26 17.49 -3.18
CA ALA A 87 -4.74 17.78 -1.83
C ALA A 87 -6.20 18.22 -1.87
N VAL A 88 -6.98 17.72 -0.93
CA VAL A 88 -8.36 18.13 -0.71
C VAL A 88 -8.37 19.29 0.28
N ASP A 89 -8.97 20.42 -0.12
CA ASP A 89 -9.17 21.55 0.77
C ASP A 89 -10.28 21.24 1.79
N ASP A 90 -9.99 21.46 3.07
CA ASP A 90 -10.93 21.24 4.19
C ASP A 90 -11.59 19.84 4.20
N PRO A 91 -10.80 18.74 4.23
CA PRO A 91 -11.36 17.40 4.24
C PRO A 91 -12.12 17.16 5.55
N PRO A 92 -13.21 16.37 5.54
CA PRO A 92 -13.82 15.85 6.76
C PRO A 92 -12.77 15.21 7.67
N ALA A 93 -12.99 15.26 9.00
CA ALA A 93 -12.00 14.81 9.98
C ALA A 93 -11.53 13.35 9.78
N ASP A 94 -12.41 12.50 9.24
CA ASP A 94 -12.17 11.06 9.03
C ASP A 94 -11.91 10.71 7.55
N ALA A 95 -11.67 11.69 6.68
CA ALA A 95 -11.40 11.50 5.26
C ALA A 95 -9.92 11.78 4.92
N SER A 96 -9.41 11.15 3.86
CA SER A 96 -8.07 11.48 3.36
C SER A 96 -7.98 12.95 2.96
N SER A 97 -6.86 13.58 3.30
CA SER A 97 -6.48 14.90 2.78
C SER A 97 -5.94 14.85 1.34
N ILE A 98 -5.91 13.65 0.75
CA ILE A 98 -5.37 13.36 -0.57
C ILE A 98 -6.42 12.62 -1.41
N GLN A 99 -6.61 13.08 -2.64
CA GLN A 99 -7.40 12.43 -3.67
C GLN A 99 -6.51 11.97 -4.82
N LEU A 100 -6.69 10.73 -5.27
CA LEU A 100 -6.02 10.18 -6.43
C LEU A 100 -6.98 10.19 -7.62
N THR A 101 -6.57 10.78 -8.74
CA THR A 101 -7.33 10.77 -9.99
C THR A 101 -6.57 10.00 -11.06
N LEU A 102 -7.23 9.05 -11.71
CA LEU A 102 -6.66 8.31 -12.83
C LEU A 102 -6.36 9.28 -13.97
N LYS A 103 -5.11 9.29 -14.41
CA LYS A 103 -4.68 9.99 -15.62
C LYS A 103 -4.58 9.04 -16.80
N GLU A 104 -3.97 7.88 -16.59
CA GLU A 104 -3.75 6.87 -17.63
C GLU A 104 -3.59 5.47 -17.03
N VAL A 105 -4.08 4.46 -17.74
CA VAL A 105 -3.79 3.06 -17.46
C VAL A 105 -2.59 2.67 -18.30
N VAL A 106 -1.43 2.51 -17.67
CA VAL A 106 -0.16 2.20 -18.35
C VAL A 106 -0.08 0.73 -18.72
N LEU A 107 -0.55 -0.14 -17.83
CA LEU A 107 -0.53 -1.59 -18.01
C LEU A 107 -1.77 -2.22 -17.36
N VAL A 108 -2.31 -3.22 -18.04
CA VAL A 108 -3.30 -4.15 -17.49
C VAL A 108 -2.83 -5.56 -17.80
N GLU A 109 -2.63 -6.36 -16.76
CA GLU A 109 -2.26 -7.78 -16.90
C GLU A 109 -3.30 -8.64 -16.19
N ALA A 110 -3.83 -9.65 -16.89
CA ALA A 110 -4.68 -10.63 -16.25
C ALA A 110 -3.85 -11.40 -15.21
N ALA A 111 -4.27 -11.35 -13.95
CA ALA A 111 -3.68 -12.15 -12.91
C ALA A 111 -3.91 -13.62 -13.25
N THR A 112 -2.81 -14.35 -13.38
CA THR A 112 -2.91 -15.80 -13.53
C THR A 112 -3.26 -16.37 -12.16
N ILE A 113 -4.54 -16.68 -11.95
CA ILE A 113 -4.98 -17.41 -10.76
C ILE A 113 -4.42 -18.83 -10.88
N LYS A 114 -3.32 -19.09 -10.17
CA LYS A 114 -2.81 -20.45 -10.00
C LYS A 114 -3.55 -21.09 -8.85
N THR A 115 -4.24 -22.19 -9.13
CA THR A 115 -4.74 -23.05 -8.07
C THR A 115 -3.55 -23.66 -7.34
N VAL A 116 -3.49 -23.53 -6.04
CA VAL A 116 -2.54 -24.25 -5.18
C VAL A 116 -3.31 -25.21 -4.28
N LEU A 117 -2.83 -26.43 -4.18
CA LEU A 117 -3.32 -27.39 -3.21
C LEU A 117 -2.44 -27.29 -1.98
N ILE A 118 -3.06 -27.26 -0.81
CA ILE A 118 -2.39 -27.24 0.49
C ILE A 118 -2.68 -28.57 1.18
N ALA A 119 -1.63 -29.23 1.67
CA ALA A 119 -1.79 -30.49 2.38
C ALA A 119 -2.40 -30.26 3.77
N PRO A 120 -3.16 -31.23 4.31
CA PRO A 120 -3.67 -31.15 5.68
C PRO A 120 -2.56 -31.27 6.73
N GLU A 121 -1.43 -31.89 6.40
CA GLU A 121 -0.28 -32.03 7.28
C GLU A 121 0.81 -31.00 6.93
N ARG A 122 1.40 -30.40 7.97
CA ARG A 122 2.53 -29.48 7.83
C ARG A 122 3.82 -30.25 7.56
N MET A 123 4.77 -29.61 6.89
CA MET A 123 6.07 -30.19 6.56
C MET A 123 7.23 -29.41 7.18
N PRO A 124 8.41 -30.05 7.36
CA PRO A 124 9.57 -29.37 7.90
C PRO A 124 10.04 -28.21 7.01
N CYS A 125 10.45 -27.09 7.60
CA CYS A 125 11.13 -26.01 6.89
C CYS A 125 12.31 -25.44 7.68
N GLU A 126 13.31 -24.94 6.96
CA GLU A 126 14.58 -24.46 7.54
C GLU A 126 14.46 -23.09 8.23
N THR A 127 13.32 -22.41 8.13
CA THR A 127 13.21 -20.95 8.39
C THR A 127 12.40 -20.54 9.62
N THR A 128 11.78 -21.47 10.37
CA THR A 128 10.96 -21.12 11.55
C THR A 128 11.49 -21.80 12.82
N GLU A 129 11.35 -21.13 13.98
CA GLU A 129 11.69 -21.71 15.30
C GLU A 129 10.91 -23.00 15.61
N SER A 130 9.70 -23.15 15.05
CA SER A 130 8.91 -24.39 15.11
C SER A 130 9.28 -25.41 14.03
N GLY A 131 9.91 -24.96 12.93
CA GLY A 131 10.30 -25.78 11.80
C GLY A 131 9.14 -26.31 10.96
N GLU A 132 7.91 -25.81 11.11
CA GLU A 132 6.75 -26.33 10.37
C GLU A 132 6.14 -25.31 9.41
N CYS A 133 5.98 -25.73 8.15
CA CYS A 133 5.46 -24.93 7.04
C CYS A 133 4.27 -25.60 6.37
N TYR A 134 3.46 -24.81 5.65
CA TYR A 134 2.45 -25.36 4.76
C TYR A 134 3.13 -26.13 3.63
N ALA A 135 2.69 -27.36 3.37
CA ALA A 135 3.04 -28.06 2.16
C ALA A 135 2.07 -27.64 1.06
N TYR A 136 2.58 -27.06 -0.02
CA TYR A 136 1.75 -26.66 -1.17
C TYR A 136 2.24 -27.26 -2.49
N LYS A 137 1.36 -27.34 -3.49
CA LYS A 137 1.70 -27.66 -4.89
C LYS A 137 0.83 -26.88 -5.88
N GLU A 138 1.43 -26.37 -6.95
CA GLU A 138 0.72 -25.62 -8.00
C GLU A 138 -0.04 -26.56 -8.95
N GLY A 139 -1.31 -26.27 -9.25
CA GLY A 139 -2.15 -27.01 -10.22
C GLY A 139 -2.34 -28.49 -9.89
N GLY A 140 -1.96 -28.91 -8.68
CA GLY A 140 -1.93 -30.32 -8.28
C GLY A 140 -0.82 -31.17 -8.91
N LEU A 141 0.06 -30.57 -9.70
CA LEU A 141 1.17 -31.22 -10.39
C LEU A 141 2.50 -30.91 -9.67
N GLY A 142 3.45 -31.85 -9.73
CA GLY A 142 4.77 -31.67 -9.14
C GLY A 142 4.89 -32.08 -7.67
N GLU A 143 6.04 -31.76 -7.08
CA GLU A 143 6.40 -32.09 -5.70
C GLU A 143 5.82 -31.09 -4.70
N TRP A 144 5.61 -31.55 -3.46
CA TRP A 144 5.21 -30.68 -2.36
C TRP A 144 6.36 -29.79 -1.94
N LEU A 145 6.11 -28.48 -1.86
CA LEU A 145 7.10 -27.49 -1.46
C LEU A 145 6.71 -26.84 -0.12
N PRO A 146 7.68 -26.49 0.74
CA PRO A 146 7.40 -25.78 1.98
C PRO A 146 7.10 -24.30 1.71
N TYR A 147 6.06 -23.77 2.36
CA TYR A 147 5.73 -22.36 2.39
C TYR A 147 5.61 -21.85 3.84
N SER A 148 6.47 -20.91 4.20
CA SER A 148 6.58 -20.32 5.54
C SER A 148 5.76 -19.04 5.74
N GLY A 149 5.15 -18.51 4.68
CA GLY A 149 4.33 -17.30 4.75
C GLY A 149 2.92 -17.54 5.30
N GLU A 150 2.23 -16.45 5.60
CA GLU A 150 0.81 -16.48 5.93
C GLU A 150 -0.02 -16.47 4.64
N ILE A 151 -1.01 -17.37 4.55
CA ILE A 151 -1.95 -17.39 3.43
C ILE A 151 -3.26 -16.76 3.90
N GLN A 152 -3.52 -15.54 3.46
CA GLN A 152 -4.72 -14.81 3.88
C GLN A 152 -5.99 -15.52 3.40
N GLY A 153 -6.97 -15.66 4.30
CA GLY A 153 -8.25 -16.30 4.02
C GLY A 153 -8.24 -17.83 4.11
N LEU A 154 -7.09 -18.46 4.39
CA LEU A 154 -7.00 -19.89 4.68
C LEU A 154 -7.21 -20.13 6.16
N ASN A 155 -8.44 -20.44 6.55
CA ASN A 155 -8.80 -20.83 7.90
C ASN A 155 -9.10 -22.33 7.92
N TYR A 156 -8.11 -23.15 8.27
CA TYR A 156 -8.36 -24.55 8.58
C TYR A 156 -8.67 -24.62 10.09
N GLU A 157 -9.87 -25.06 10.44
CA GLU A 157 -10.09 -25.56 11.80
C GLU A 157 -9.39 -26.92 11.87
N THR A 158 -8.36 -27.03 12.72
CA THR A 158 -7.84 -28.33 13.18
C THR A 158 -8.80 -29.00 14.15
#